data_AF-A0A9P3MX20-F1
#
_entry.id   AF-A0A9P3MX20-F1
#
_cell.length_a   1.000
_cell.length_b   1.000
_cell.length_c   1.000
_cell.angle_alpha   90.00
_cell.angle_beta   90.00
_cell.angle_gamma   90.00
#
_symmetry.space_group_name_H-M   'P 1'
#
loop_
_entity.id
_entity.type
_entity.pdbx_description
1 polymer ?
#
loop_
_entity_poly.entity_id
_entity_poly.type
_entity_poly.pdbx_seq_one_letter_code
_entity_poly.pdbx_strand_id
1 'polypeptide(L)'
;MGPGVLAKWEEGNTVQVAGKNQTDEKGEPSVYKSRLVAKGFQQKEKEDYKEVFAPTAKSPTLRVLLAVAAVRKWKVKQMDIVTAFLYGIVEEEVYMVQPPGYEDGTGRVCKLNKAIYGLKQAPRCWYNRLASALEGIGFRASACDESLFLMGEGESLVLLLVYVDDILLFSSSDKEIDGVQRKLTEQFKCKSLGEARYYLGMHIERDTERGWLKLHQGQYINTLAEKYSLQEEREVVTPLPSEFKLIKAAEGEGVESEDQRQFQSMVGSLLYAAVHTRPDISFAVGQLARVVQNPTEEQCGAAERVVRYLKSYPTVGVQYSASAQLSQKGIEVLKEKGEQLGEGKVFLSCFADATWASEHEDSSSVGGYICMVGGGPVSWRSKKQSETALSSVESEYMAMFHAAKEIIWLRRLLKEIGHEQTCATPLFSDSKGAIAMARNAVLHGLNKHMRIKWHWLRKEVKLGTLDPIYVKTQQQPADFLTKRLAEEPHWRCARMAGMSLN
;
A
#
# COMPACT_ATOMS: atom_id res chain seq x y z
N MET A 1 44.77 11.87 39.33
CA MET A 1 43.97 10.77 38.74
C MET A 1 43.22 11.38 37.58
N GLY A 2 43.46 10.84 36.38
CA GLY A 2 43.47 11.62 35.13
C GLY A 2 42.12 12.07 34.58
N PRO A 3 42.13 13.04 33.65
CA PRO A 3 40.96 13.40 32.87
C PRO A 3 40.56 12.20 32.01
N GLY A 4 39.31 11.77 32.18
CA GLY A 4 38.69 10.73 31.39
C GLY A 4 38.74 11.08 29.91
N VAL A 5 39.16 10.09 29.14
CA VAL A 5 39.25 10.04 27.68
C VAL A 5 38.10 10.79 27.01
N LEU A 6 38.42 11.94 26.42
CA LEU A 6 37.61 12.59 25.38
C LEU A 6 37.53 11.61 24.21
N ALA A 7 36.33 11.07 23.98
CA ALA A 7 36.04 10.21 22.85
C ALA A 7 36.43 10.92 21.54
N LYS A 8 37.06 10.16 20.65
CA LYS A 8 37.67 10.58 19.39
C LYS A 8 36.77 11.50 18.56
N TRP A 9 37.23 12.73 18.39
CA TRP A 9 36.70 13.76 17.50
C TRP A 9 37.46 13.74 16.17
N GLU A 10 36.88 13.15 15.14
CA GLU A 10 37.22 13.42 13.74
C GLU A 10 35.90 13.46 12.94
N GLU A 11 35.57 14.64 12.40
CA GLU A 11 34.46 14.94 11.48
C GLU A 11 33.02 14.74 12.00
N GLY A 12 32.60 15.61 12.93
CA GLY A 12 31.21 15.68 13.40
C GLY A 12 30.20 16.06 12.31
N ASN A 13 28.97 15.55 12.47
CA ASN A 13 27.79 15.72 11.60
C ASN A 13 27.74 17.13 10.96
N THR A 14 28.15 17.22 9.69
CA THR A 14 28.05 18.46 8.92
C THR A 14 26.60 18.65 8.45
N VAL A 15 26.25 19.86 8.02
CA VAL A 15 24.88 20.20 7.58
C VAL A 15 24.88 20.52 6.09
N GLN A 16 23.79 20.19 5.40
CA GLN A 16 23.60 20.52 3.98
C GLN A 16 22.27 21.25 3.75
N VAL A 17 22.22 22.12 2.74
CA VAL A 17 20.99 22.78 2.31
C VAL A 17 20.40 21.99 1.14
N ALA A 18 19.20 21.47 1.31
CA ALA A 18 18.48 20.76 0.24
C ALA A 18 17.34 21.61 -0.30
N GLY A 19 17.31 21.80 -1.62
CA GLY A 19 16.24 22.49 -2.35
C GLY A 19 15.25 21.49 -2.97
N LYS A 20 13.94 21.77 -2.90
CA LYS A 20 12.93 21.04 -3.67
C LYS A 20 11.86 22.01 -4.18
N ASN A 21 11.47 21.85 -5.45
CA ASN A 21 10.30 22.50 -6.01
C ASN A 21 9.04 21.76 -5.53
N GLN A 22 8.12 22.47 -4.89
CA GLN A 22 6.80 21.93 -4.59
C GLN A 22 5.88 22.19 -5.78
N THR A 23 5.31 21.14 -6.36
CA THR A 23 4.30 21.26 -7.43
C THR A 23 2.89 21.30 -6.85
N ASP A 24 1.98 22.01 -7.52
CA ASP A 24 0.56 22.03 -7.17
C ASP A 24 -0.20 20.79 -7.71
N GLU A 25 -1.54 20.77 -7.54
CA GLU A 25 -2.42 19.71 -8.05
C GLU A 25 -2.38 19.54 -9.57
N LYS A 26 -1.88 20.54 -10.31
CA LYS A 26 -1.72 20.52 -11.77
C LYS A 26 -0.30 20.16 -12.21
N GLY A 27 0.63 20.00 -11.26
CA GLY A 27 2.03 19.69 -11.54
C GLY A 27 2.91 20.93 -11.74
N GLU A 28 2.41 22.13 -11.49
CA GLU A 28 3.14 23.38 -11.71
C GLU A 28 3.98 23.78 -10.49
N PRO A 29 5.23 24.26 -10.65
CA PRO A 29 6.06 24.71 -9.54
C PRO A 29 5.44 25.90 -8.81
N SER A 30 5.12 25.74 -7.52
CA SER A 30 4.44 26.75 -6.69
C SER A 30 5.35 27.42 -5.67
N VAL A 31 6.30 26.69 -5.07
CA VAL A 31 7.16 27.19 -3.98
C VAL A 31 8.54 26.54 -4.01
N TYR A 32 9.59 27.37 -3.87
CA TYR A 32 10.95 26.91 -3.59
C TYR A 32 11.12 26.69 -2.08
N LYS A 33 11.39 25.44 -1.67
CA LYS A 33 11.68 25.10 -0.27
C LYS A 33 13.15 24.77 -0.11
N SER A 34 13.83 25.44 0.82
CA SER A 34 15.14 25.05 1.34
C SER A 34 14.99 24.48 2.75
N ARG A 35 15.81 23.49 3.09
CA ARG A 35 15.85 22.89 4.43
C ARG A 35 17.29 22.77 4.90
N LEU A 36 17.50 23.02 6.19
CA LEU A 36 18.70 22.63 6.91
C LEU A 36 18.62 21.13 7.22
N VAL A 37 19.57 20.34 6.73
CA VAL A 37 19.54 18.88 6.79
C VAL A 37 20.81 18.36 7.46
N ALA A 38 20.67 17.62 8.57
CA ALA A 38 21.76 16.89 9.19
C ALA A 38 22.29 15.79 8.26
N LYS A 39 23.60 15.56 8.25
CA LYS A 39 24.22 14.41 7.58
C LYS A 39 24.03 13.12 8.41
N GLY A 40 22.79 12.63 8.53
CA GLY A 40 22.51 11.42 9.33
C GLY A 40 23.22 10.16 8.86
N PHE A 41 23.78 10.12 7.64
CA PHE A 41 24.65 9.03 7.21
C PHE A 41 25.97 8.94 8.01
N GLN A 42 26.38 10.03 8.68
CA GLN A 42 27.51 10.05 9.60
C GLN A 42 27.14 9.57 11.01
N GLN A 43 25.84 9.48 11.35
CA GLN A 43 25.40 9.02 12.67
C GLN A 43 25.63 7.52 12.87
N LYS A 44 26.19 7.18 14.03
CA LYS A 44 26.47 5.83 14.50
C LYS A 44 25.36 5.32 15.42
N GLU A 45 24.91 4.10 15.15
CA GLU A 45 23.92 3.41 15.97
C GLU A 45 24.49 3.18 17.38
N LYS A 46 23.64 3.30 18.41
CA LYS A 46 23.96 3.20 19.86
C LYS A 46 24.77 4.36 20.44
N GLU A 47 25.41 5.18 19.60
CA GLU A 47 26.07 6.43 20.01
C GLU A 47 25.12 7.62 19.80
N ASP A 48 24.71 7.88 18.55
CA ASP A 48 23.93 9.06 18.17
C ASP A 48 22.41 8.85 18.17
N TYR A 49 21.98 7.59 18.14
CA TYR A 49 20.58 7.19 18.18
C TYR A 49 20.46 5.72 18.63
N LYS A 50 19.34 5.38 19.27
CA LYS A 50 19.05 4.00 19.69
C LYS A 50 17.99 3.34 18.83
N GLU A 51 16.93 4.07 18.50
CA GLU A 51 15.80 3.56 17.73
C GLU A 51 15.37 4.56 16.66
N VAL A 52 15.06 4.05 15.47
CA VAL A 52 14.69 4.87 14.29
C VAL A 52 13.31 4.55 13.73
N PHE A 53 12.68 3.50 14.24
CA PHE A 53 11.42 3.02 13.72
C PHE A 53 10.31 4.05 13.96
N ALA A 54 9.62 4.41 12.88
CA ALA A 54 8.41 5.20 12.87
C ALA A 54 7.37 4.48 12.00
N PRO A 55 6.13 4.31 12.48
CA PRO A 55 5.05 3.73 11.70
C PRO A 55 4.73 4.55 10.45
N THR A 56 4.37 3.84 9.39
CA THR A 56 3.85 4.43 8.14
C THR A 56 2.55 3.73 7.77
N ALA A 57 1.54 4.52 7.41
CA ALA A 57 0.23 4.01 7.02
C ALA A 57 0.34 2.96 5.92
N LYS A 58 -0.28 1.81 6.13
CA LYS A 58 -0.32 0.74 5.13
C LYS A 58 -1.31 1.13 4.02
N SER A 59 -0.95 0.87 2.76
CA SER A 59 -1.83 1.14 1.62
C SER A 59 -3.20 0.43 1.73
N PRO A 60 -3.29 -0.82 2.24
CA PRO A 60 -4.57 -1.43 2.54
C PRO A 60 -5.42 -0.67 3.57
N THR A 61 -4.82 -0.10 4.62
CA THR A 61 -5.53 0.72 5.61
C THR A 61 -6.16 1.92 4.95
N LEU A 62 -5.39 2.71 4.19
CA LEU A 62 -5.90 3.85 3.42
C LEU A 62 -7.09 3.46 2.54
N ARG A 63 -6.94 2.37 1.76
CA ARG A 63 -7.99 1.91 0.85
C ARG A 63 -9.24 1.42 1.57
N VAL A 64 -9.11 0.75 2.72
CA VAL A 64 -10.25 0.38 3.56
C VAL A 64 -10.99 1.63 4.04
N LEU A 65 -10.28 2.64 4.55
CA LEU A 65 -10.90 3.88 5.03
C LEU A 65 -11.63 4.62 3.91
N LEU A 66 -11.03 4.70 2.72
CA LEU A 66 -11.65 5.30 1.54
C LEU A 66 -12.88 4.51 1.06
N ALA A 67 -12.81 3.17 1.06
CA ALA A 67 -13.94 2.32 0.72
C ALA A 67 -15.10 2.49 1.70
N VAL A 68 -14.80 2.51 3.00
CA VAL A 68 -15.78 2.83 4.06
C VAL A 68 -16.37 4.21 3.84
N ALA A 69 -15.55 5.22 3.53
CA ALA A 69 -16.03 6.57 3.30
C ALA A 69 -16.98 6.66 2.10
N ALA A 70 -16.71 5.92 1.02
CA ALA A 70 -17.64 5.84 -0.11
C ALA A 70 -18.96 5.15 0.28
N VAL A 71 -18.89 4.01 0.97
CA VAL A 71 -20.07 3.21 1.36
C VAL A 71 -20.93 3.92 2.40
N ARG A 72 -20.32 4.58 3.38
CA ARG A 72 -20.98 5.30 4.49
C ARG A 72 -21.20 6.78 4.19
N LYS A 73 -20.79 7.25 3.01
CA LYS A 73 -20.84 8.67 2.60
C LYS A 73 -20.13 9.59 3.59
N TRP A 74 -19.02 9.14 4.17
CA TRP A 74 -18.23 9.94 5.10
C TRP A 74 -17.46 11.06 4.39
N LYS A 75 -17.23 12.13 5.12
CA LYS A 75 -16.34 13.22 4.73
C LYS A 75 -14.89 12.75 4.82
N VAL A 76 -14.05 13.22 3.90
CA VAL A 76 -12.61 12.97 3.91
C VAL A 76 -11.91 14.30 3.74
N LYS A 77 -11.34 14.83 4.83
CA LYS A 77 -10.57 16.09 4.80
C LYS A 77 -9.09 15.84 4.95
N GLN A 78 -8.29 16.67 4.31
CA GLN A 78 -6.84 16.61 4.38
C GLN A 78 -6.28 17.80 5.16
N MET A 79 -5.21 17.53 5.91
CA MET A 79 -4.45 18.53 6.65
C MET A 79 -2.96 18.21 6.53
N ASP A 80 -2.13 19.25 6.44
CA ASP A 80 -0.66 19.16 6.37
C ASP A 80 -0.04 19.82 7.61
N ILE A 81 0.94 19.16 8.23
CA ILE A 81 1.70 19.72 9.34
C ILE A 81 2.98 20.37 8.83
N VAL A 82 3.04 21.70 8.99
CA VAL A 82 4.15 22.49 8.49
C VAL A 82 5.42 22.15 9.28
N THR A 83 6.44 21.67 8.58
CA THR A 83 7.76 21.36 9.17
C THR A 83 7.72 20.31 10.28
N ALA A 84 6.91 19.25 10.10
CA ALA A 84 6.67 18.16 11.06
C ALA A 84 7.88 17.73 11.91
N PHE A 85 9.02 17.41 11.30
CA PHE A 85 10.20 16.94 12.05
C PHE A 85 10.72 17.95 13.07
N LEU A 86 10.55 19.26 12.85
CA LEU A 86 10.98 20.30 13.79
C LEU A 86 10.16 20.34 15.09
N TYR A 87 9.08 19.56 15.19
CA TYR A 87 8.34 19.37 16.43
C TYR A 87 8.85 18.18 17.25
N GLY A 88 9.55 17.22 16.63
CA GLY A 88 10.08 16.06 17.31
C GLY A 88 11.13 16.46 18.35
N ILE A 89 11.02 15.90 19.56
CA ILE A 89 12.02 16.12 20.62
C ILE A 89 13.13 15.10 20.44
N VAL A 90 14.38 15.55 20.49
CA VAL A 90 15.55 14.66 20.45
C VAL A 90 15.97 14.42 21.89
N GLU A 91 15.89 13.17 22.34
CA GLU A 91 16.27 12.78 23.69
C GLU A 91 17.77 12.47 23.79
N GLU A 92 18.39 12.02 22.70
CA GLU A 92 19.82 11.77 22.63
C GLU A 92 20.64 13.07 22.57
N GLU A 93 21.89 13.00 23.02
CA GLU A 93 22.81 14.14 22.91
C GLU A 93 23.43 14.22 21.52
N VAL A 94 22.71 14.85 20.59
CA VAL A 94 23.20 15.08 19.22
C VAL A 94 23.70 16.52 19.07
N TYR A 95 24.93 16.65 18.58
CA TYR A 95 25.55 17.94 18.26
C TYR A 95 25.73 18.12 16.75
N MET A 96 25.70 19.37 16.31
CA MET A 96 25.78 19.81 14.92
C MET A 96 26.73 20.99 14.83
N VAL A 97 27.57 21.03 13.79
CA VAL A 97 28.38 22.22 13.48
C VAL A 97 27.46 23.40 13.19
N GLN A 98 27.88 24.62 13.55
CA GLN A 98 27.11 25.83 13.24
C GLN A 98 26.76 25.85 11.73
N PRO A 99 25.50 26.14 11.36
CA PRO A 99 25.10 26.19 9.97
C PRO A 99 25.95 27.21 9.19
N PRO A 100 26.24 26.96 7.89
CA PRO A 100 26.96 27.91 7.06
C PRO A 100 26.31 29.30 7.10
N GLY A 101 27.11 30.34 7.35
CA GLY A 101 26.65 31.73 7.48
C GLY A 101 26.11 32.12 8.87
N TYR A 102 26.03 31.19 9.81
CA TYR A 102 25.68 31.45 11.23
C TYR A 102 26.87 31.26 12.18
N GLU A 103 28.07 31.06 11.62
CA GLU A 103 29.30 30.88 12.36
C GLU A 103 29.67 32.16 13.12
N ASP A 104 29.83 32.04 14.43
CA ASP A 104 30.20 33.15 15.32
C ASP A 104 31.72 33.27 15.59
N GLY A 105 32.54 32.47 14.91
CA GLY A 105 33.99 32.43 15.07
C GLY A 105 34.49 31.76 16.36
N THR A 106 33.61 31.23 17.21
CA THR A 106 34.00 30.66 18.52
C THR A 106 34.37 29.18 18.48
N GLY A 107 34.15 28.50 17.35
CA GLY A 107 34.31 27.05 17.23
C GLY A 107 33.26 26.23 18.01
N ARG A 108 32.25 26.88 18.59
CA ARG A 108 31.15 26.20 19.29
C ARG A 108 30.31 25.37 18.32
N VAL A 109 29.59 24.39 18.87
CA VAL A 109 28.64 23.52 18.17
C VAL A 109 27.23 23.70 18.74
N CYS A 110 26.22 23.40 17.93
CA CYS A 110 24.82 23.45 18.31
C CYS A 110 24.39 22.09 18.89
N LYS A 111 23.83 22.07 20.11
CA LYS A 111 23.08 20.91 20.62
C LYS A 111 21.68 20.89 20.03
N LEU A 112 21.26 19.77 19.45
CA LEU A 112 19.92 19.62 18.86
C LEU A 112 18.91 19.23 19.93
N ASN A 113 18.06 20.19 20.33
CA ASN A 113 16.94 19.92 21.25
C ASN A 113 15.70 19.39 20.52
N LYS A 114 15.59 19.65 19.22
CA LYS A 114 14.51 19.19 18.35
C LYS A 114 15.08 18.53 17.10
N ALA A 115 14.31 17.63 16.53
CA ALA A 115 14.73 16.88 15.37
C ALA A 115 14.78 17.80 14.15
N ILE A 116 15.76 17.57 13.28
CA ILE A 116 15.87 18.22 11.99
C ILE A 116 15.88 17.15 10.90
N TYR A 117 15.60 17.58 9.67
CA TYR A 117 15.64 16.69 8.52
C TYR A 117 17.04 16.04 8.41
N GLY A 118 17.07 14.79 7.97
CA GLY A 118 18.33 14.06 7.78
C GLY A 118 18.82 13.32 9.01
N LEU A 119 18.36 13.63 10.24
CA LEU A 119 18.62 12.75 11.38
C LEU A 119 17.91 11.40 11.19
N LYS A 120 18.60 10.31 11.51
CA LYS A 120 18.04 8.95 11.40
C LYS A 120 16.82 8.75 12.29
N GLN A 121 16.79 9.35 13.47
CA GLN A 121 15.66 9.26 14.42
C GLN A 121 14.56 10.31 14.19
N ALA A 122 14.71 11.27 13.26
CA ALA A 122 13.75 12.36 13.09
C ALA A 122 12.29 11.89 12.89
N PRO A 123 12.02 10.87 12.05
CA PRO A 123 10.66 10.39 11.86
C PRO A 123 10.05 9.83 13.15
N ARG A 124 10.86 9.14 13.98
CA ARG A 124 10.43 8.57 15.25
C ARG A 124 10.12 9.65 16.28
N CYS A 125 11.02 10.62 16.44
CA CYS A 125 10.83 11.77 17.33
C CYS A 125 9.54 12.52 16.98
N TRP A 126 9.29 12.72 15.68
CA TRP A 126 8.07 13.33 15.19
C TRP A 126 6.83 12.48 15.52
N TYR A 127 6.84 11.21 15.15
CA TYR A 127 5.71 10.31 15.40
C TYR A 127 5.33 10.27 16.88
N ASN A 128 6.31 10.12 17.78
CA ASN A 128 6.07 10.10 19.23
C ASN A 128 5.43 11.42 19.72
N ARG A 129 5.92 12.57 19.22
CA ARG A 129 5.35 13.88 19.57
C ARG A 129 3.90 14.01 19.08
N LEU A 130 3.62 13.57 17.86
CA LEU A 130 2.27 13.60 17.30
C LEU A 130 1.33 12.66 18.04
N ALA A 131 1.74 11.41 18.26
CA ALA A 131 0.96 10.40 18.97
C ALA A 131 0.57 10.87 20.38
N SER A 132 1.52 11.39 21.15
CA SER A 132 1.26 11.95 22.48
C SER A 132 0.27 13.13 22.45
N ALA A 133 0.36 14.00 21.43
CA ALA A 133 -0.59 15.10 21.28
C ALA A 133 -2.00 14.59 20.90
N LEU A 134 -2.09 13.58 20.04
CA LEU A 134 -3.35 12.94 19.65
C LEU A 134 -4.01 12.22 20.83
N GLU A 135 -3.25 11.50 21.63
CA GLU A 135 -3.73 10.89 22.88
C GLU A 135 -4.28 11.93 23.84
N GLY A 136 -3.58 13.06 24.01
CA GLY A 136 -4.06 14.19 24.83
C GLY A 136 -5.35 14.83 24.30
N ILE A 137 -5.62 14.73 22.99
CA ILE A 137 -6.87 15.20 22.36
C ILE A 137 -8.03 14.20 22.61
N GLY A 138 -7.72 12.93 22.89
CA GLY A 138 -8.67 11.85 23.12
C GLY A 138 -8.62 10.72 22.07
N PHE A 139 -7.63 10.70 21.19
CA PHE A 139 -7.45 9.61 20.24
C PHE A 139 -6.78 8.39 20.88
N ARG A 140 -7.05 7.21 20.32
CA ARG A 140 -6.28 5.98 20.54
C ARG A 140 -5.65 5.52 19.23
N ALA A 141 -4.43 5.02 19.27
CA ALA A 141 -3.83 4.34 18.12
C ALA A 141 -4.51 2.99 17.86
N SER A 142 -4.64 2.61 16.59
CA SER A 142 -5.15 1.31 16.16
C SER A 142 -4.12 0.22 16.47
N ALA A 143 -4.59 -0.96 16.89
CA ALA A 143 -3.72 -2.13 17.07
C ALA A 143 -3.40 -2.81 15.72
N CYS A 144 -4.15 -2.51 14.66
CA CYS A 144 -3.94 -3.05 13.31
C CYS A 144 -2.92 -2.25 12.48
N ASP A 145 -2.88 -0.93 12.70
CA ASP A 145 -2.00 0.03 12.02
C ASP A 145 -1.72 1.23 12.93
N GLU A 146 -0.51 1.36 13.47
CA GLU A 146 -0.13 2.43 14.41
C GLU A 146 -0.23 3.84 13.81
N SER A 147 -0.29 3.98 12.49
CA SER A 147 -0.52 5.27 11.83
C SER A 147 -2.00 5.67 11.75
N LEU A 148 -2.93 4.81 12.17
CA LEU A 148 -4.36 5.08 12.26
C LEU A 148 -4.77 5.36 13.71
N PHE A 149 -5.44 6.49 13.93
CA PHE A 149 -5.96 6.90 15.22
C PHE A 149 -7.49 6.99 15.16
N LEU A 150 -8.16 6.63 16.26
CA LEU A 150 -9.60 6.64 16.40
C LEU A 150 -10.04 7.48 17.61
N MET A 151 -11.09 8.27 17.46
CA MET A 151 -11.73 9.02 18.55
C MET A 151 -13.24 8.93 18.42
N GLY A 152 -13.95 8.70 19.55
CA GLY A 152 -15.39 8.49 19.55
C GLY A 152 -15.81 7.11 19.02
N GLU A 153 -17.13 6.92 18.86
CA GLU A 153 -17.75 5.68 18.38
C GLU A 153 -19.04 6.00 17.61
N GLY A 154 -19.52 5.06 16.80
CA GLY A 154 -20.76 5.22 16.03
C GLY A 154 -20.73 6.46 15.13
N GLU A 155 -21.74 7.32 15.25
CA GLU A 155 -21.88 8.54 14.42
C GLU A 155 -20.96 9.68 14.85
N SER A 156 -20.31 9.61 16.02
CA SER A 156 -19.30 10.59 16.44
C SER A 156 -17.88 10.12 16.16
N LEU A 157 -17.71 9.00 15.44
CA LEU A 157 -16.40 8.43 15.15
C LEU A 157 -15.62 9.36 14.21
N VAL A 158 -14.38 9.65 14.61
CA VAL A 158 -13.38 10.31 13.77
C VAL A 158 -12.19 9.37 13.63
N LEU A 159 -11.81 9.09 12.39
CA LEU A 159 -10.60 8.37 12.05
C LEU A 159 -9.57 9.36 11.53
N LEU A 160 -8.33 9.23 11.99
CA LEU A 160 -7.22 10.08 11.59
C LEU A 160 -6.09 9.18 11.11
N LEU A 161 -5.77 9.23 9.82
CA LEU A 161 -4.67 8.48 9.22
C LEU A 161 -3.48 9.42 8.99
N VAL A 162 -2.32 9.04 9.52
CA VAL A 162 -1.07 9.81 9.42
C VAL A 162 -0.14 9.19 8.39
N TYR A 163 0.39 10.00 7.49
CA TYR A 163 1.56 9.67 6.69
C TYR A 163 2.58 10.79 6.83
N VAL A 164 3.53 10.64 7.75
CA VAL A 164 4.53 11.66 8.07
C VAL A 164 3.88 13.01 8.42
N ASP A 165 3.91 13.99 7.52
CA ASP A 165 3.34 15.34 7.65
C ASP A 165 1.89 15.46 7.13
N ASP A 166 1.46 14.54 6.27
CA ASP A 166 0.11 14.50 5.71
C ASP A 166 -0.86 13.74 6.63
N ILE A 167 -2.03 14.34 6.89
CA ILE A 167 -3.11 13.76 7.70
C ILE A 167 -4.39 13.70 6.87
N LEU A 168 -5.07 12.54 6.92
CA LEU A 168 -6.45 12.39 6.45
C LEU A 168 -7.40 12.17 7.63
N LEU A 169 -8.51 12.89 7.61
CA LEU A 169 -9.58 12.84 8.60
C LEU A 169 -10.85 12.29 7.97
N PHE A 170 -11.46 11.28 8.59
CA PHE A 170 -12.68 10.64 8.14
C PHE A 170 -13.74 10.71 9.24
N SER A 171 -14.96 11.14 8.90
CA SER A 171 -16.11 11.12 9.81
C SER A 171 -17.42 11.32 9.04
N SER A 172 -18.56 10.95 9.62
CA SER A 172 -19.87 11.35 9.11
C SER A 172 -20.18 12.83 9.40
N SER A 173 -19.42 13.49 10.29
CA SER A 173 -19.70 14.85 10.76
C SER A 173 -18.56 15.83 10.48
N ASP A 174 -18.84 16.87 9.69
CA ASP A 174 -17.92 18.01 9.50
C ASP A 174 -17.57 18.70 10.82
N LYS A 175 -18.54 18.80 11.74
CA LYS A 175 -18.34 19.41 13.05
C LYS A 175 -17.26 18.69 13.88
N GLU A 176 -17.24 17.36 13.83
CA GLU A 176 -16.25 16.56 14.56
C GLU A 176 -14.86 16.72 13.93
N ILE A 177 -14.77 16.70 12.60
CA ILE A 177 -13.52 16.96 11.87
C ILE A 177 -12.97 18.35 12.21
N ASP A 178 -13.80 19.38 12.12
CA ASP A 178 -13.40 20.77 12.40
C ASP A 178 -12.99 20.95 13.87
N GLY A 179 -13.64 20.23 14.79
CA GLY A 179 -13.23 20.15 16.19
C GLY A 179 -11.81 19.60 16.37
N VAL A 180 -11.50 18.50 15.68
CA VAL A 180 -10.16 17.88 15.71
C VAL A 180 -9.11 18.80 15.07
N GLN A 181 -9.42 19.40 13.91
CA GLN A 181 -8.50 20.31 13.23
C GLN A 181 -8.13 21.52 14.11
N ARG A 182 -9.10 22.09 14.85
CA ARG A 182 -8.82 23.19 15.79
C ARG A 182 -7.87 22.76 16.90
N LYS A 183 -8.15 21.65 17.58
CA LYS A 183 -7.29 21.11 18.64
C LYS A 183 -5.87 20.78 18.14
N LEU A 184 -5.73 20.29 16.91
CA LEU A 184 -4.42 20.06 16.31
C LEU A 184 -3.69 21.36 15.98
N THR A 185 -4.40 22.38 15.52
CA THR A 185 -3.83 23.70 15.21
C THR A 185 -3.37 24.44 16.47
N GLU A 186 -3.95 24.13 17.64
CA GLU A 186 -3.46 24.61 18.93
C GLU A 186 -2.09 24.01 19.31
N GLN A 187 -1.78 22.80 18.83
CA GLN A 187 -0.53 22.09 19.14
C GLN A 187 0.56 22.27 18.07
N PHE A 188 0.16 22.37 16.80
CA PHE A 188 1.05 22.39 15.64
C PHE A 188 0.61 23.41 14.61
N LYS A 189 1.57 23.96 13.87
CA LYS A 189 1.26 24.80 12.70
C LYS A 189 0.74 23.90 11.58
N CYS A 190 -0.57 23.94 11.37
CA CYS A 190 -1.26 23.12 10.39
C CYS A 190 -1.74 23.96 9.19
N LYS A 191 -1.87 23.32 8.04
CA LYS A 191 -2.58 23.84 6.86
C LYS A 191 -3.77 22.93 6.58
N SER A 192 -4.97 23.47 6.62
CA SER A 192 -6.14 22.75 6.14
C SER A 192 -6.16 22.78 4.61
N LEU A 193 -6.27 21.61 3.99
CA LEU A 193 -6.33 21.45 2.54
C LEU A 193 -7.77 21.18 2.06
N GLY A 194 -8.74 21.20 2.99
CA GLY A 194 -10.15 20.96 2.67
C GLY A 194 -10.42 19.50 2.33
N GLU A 195 -11.29 19.28 1.34
CA GLU A 195 -11.63 17.96 0.81
C GLU A 195 -10.41 17.26 0.19
N ALA A 196 -10.20 15.99 0.53
CA ALA A 196 -9.07 15.23 0.00
C ALA A 196 -9.26 14.96 -1.50
N ARG A 197 -8.42 15.59 -2.33
CA ARG A 197 -8.40 15.45 -3.79
C ARG A 197 -7.11 14.84 -4.31
N TYR A 198 -6.00 15.05 -3.61
CA TYR A 198 -4.71 14.51 -3.99
C TYR A 198 -3.92 14.10 -2.75
N TYR A 199 -3.60 12.81 -2.63
CA TYR A 199 -2.93 12.25 -1.46
C TYR A 199 -1.85 11.27 -1.90
N LEU A 200 -0.61 11.49 -1.47
CA LEU A 200 0.53 10.61 -1.78
C LEU A 200 0.62 10.23 -3.28
N GLY A 201 0.56 11.21 -4.17
CA GLY A 201 0.68 10.94 -5.61
C GLY A 201 -0.55 10.31 -6.26
N MET A 202 -1.68 10.22 -5.56
CA MET A 202 -2.93 9.65 -6.05
C MET A 202 -4.03 10.71 -6.05
N HIS A 203 -4.78 10.78 -7.15
CA HIS A 203 -6.00 11.57 -7.26
C HIS A 203 -7.17 10.82 -6.63
N ILE A 204 -7.95 11.54 -5.84
CA ILE A 204 -9.17 11.08 -5.17
C ILE A 204 -10.34 11.84 -5.78
N GLU A 205 -11.08 11.15 -6.65
CA GLU A 205 -12.33 11.67 -7.23
C GLU A 205 -13.50 11.04 -6.46
N ARG A 206 -14.49 11.82 -6.06
CA ARG A 206 -15.62 11.29 -5.26
C ARG A 206 -16.90 12.07 -5.45
N ASP A 207 -18.01 11.39 -5.24
CA ASP A 207 -19.34 11.96 -5.06
C ASP A 207 -19.90 11.40 -3.76
N THR A 208 -20.01 12.27 -2.75
CA THR A 208 -20.47 11.85 -1.41
C THR A 208 -21.96 11.53 -1.40
N GLU A 209 -22.77 12.23 -2.20
CA GLU A 209 -24.22 12.03 -2.23
C GLU A 209 -24.58 10.69 -2.89
N ARG A 210 -23.94 10.41 -4.03
CA ARG A 210 -24.07 9.13 -4.75
C ARG A 210 -23.30 7.99 -4.09
N GLY A 211 -22.37 8.29 -3.18
CA GLY A 211 -21.60 7.30 -2.43
C GLY A 211 -20.63 6.52 -3.30
N TRP A 212 -19.84 7.20 -4.12
CA TRP A 212 -18.74 6.58 -4.86
C TRP A 212 -17.43 7.37 -4.73
N LEU A 213 -16.31 6.65 -4.83
CA LEU A 213 -14.96 7.20 -4.80
C LEU A 213 -14.05 6.43 -5.76
N LYS A 214 -13.19 7.12 -6.49
CA LYS A 214 -12.18 6.58 -7.40
C LYS A 214 -10.80 7.09 -7.01
N LEU A 215 -9.82 6.18 -7.03
CA LEU A 215 -8.42 6.44 -6.73
C LEU A 215 -7.58 6.07 -7.97
N HIS A 216 -6.88 7.04 -8.55
CA HIS A 216 -6.02 6.82 -9.72
C HIS A 216 -4.73 7.64 -9.68
N GLN A 217 -3.77 7.32 -10.54
CA GLN A 217 -2.43 7.92 -10.56
C GLN A 217 -2.11 8.59 -11.91
N GLY A 218 -3.10 9.21 -12.55
CA GLY A 218 -2.97 9.71 -13.93
C GLY A 218 -1.83 10.70 -14.12
N GLN A 219 -1.72 11.69 -13.22
CA GLN A 219 -0.62 12.65 -13.24
C GLN A 219 0.76 11.96 -13.08
N TYR A 220 0.88 11.06 -12.09
CA TYR A 220 2.10 10.28 -11.87
C TYR A 220 2.47 9.43 -13.09
N ILE A 221 1.51 8.78 -13.73
CA ILE A 221 1.70 7.95 -14.92
C ILE A 221 2.17 8.80 -16.11
N ASN A 222 1.62 10.00 -16.29
CA ASN A 222 2.06 10.91 -17.34
C ASN A 222 3.50 11.37 -17.12
N THR A 223 3.85 11.78 -15.90
CA THR A 223 5.23 12.14 -15.55
C THR A 223 6.19 10.96 -15.70
N LEU A 224 5.72 9.73 -15.42
CA LEU A 224 6.50 8.52 -15.62
C LEU A 224 6.78 8.27 -17.11
N ALA A 225 5.78 8.43 -17.97
CA ALA A 225 5.94 8.30 -19.42
C ALA A 225 6.88 9.37 -19.98
N GLU A 226 6.78 10.61 -19.50
CA GLU A 226 7.71 11.71 -19.84
C GLU A 226 9.15 11.40 -19.47
N LYS A 227 9.38 10.92 -18.24
CA LYS A 227 10.71 10.57 -17.73
C LYS A 227 11.46 9.58 -18.62
N TYR A 228 10.74 8.66 -19.26
CA TYR A 228 11.30 7.62 -20.13
C TYR A 228 11.06 7.89 -21.62
N SER A 229 10.57 9.08 -22.00
CA SER A 229 10.30 9.46 -23.40
C SER A 229 9.30 8.54 -24.11
N LEU A 230 8.28 8.05 -23.40
CA LEU A 230 7.26 7.09 -23.89
C LEU A 230 5.90 7.78 -24.11
N GLN A 231 5.89 9.01 -24.62
CA GLN A 231 4.66 9.82 -24.77
C GLN A 231 3.87 9.52 -26.06
N GLU A 232 4.56 9.34 -27.18
CA GLU A 232 3.96 9.25 -28.53
C GLU A 232 4.02 7.82 -29.07
N GLU A 233 3.20 6.93 -28.51
CA GLU A 233 3.19 5.53 -28.93
C GLU A 233 1.78 4.98 -29.14
N ARG A 234 1.70 3.91 -29.94
CA ARG A 234 0.45 3.19 -30.22
C ARG A 234 -0.16 2.68 -28.92
N GLU A 235 -1.49 2.68 -28.87
CA GLU A 235 -2.24 2.12 -27.74
C GLU A 235 -1.79 0.69 -27.42
N VAL A 236 -1.47 0.45 -26.15
CA VAL A 236 -1.09 -0.86 -25.64
C VAL A 236 -2.20 -1.35 -24.71
N VAL A 237 -2.86 -2.43 -25.10
CA VAL A 237 -4.08 -2.93 -24.43
C VAL A 237 -3.85 -3.95 -23.30
N THR A 238 -2.62 -4.49 -23.17
CA THR A 238 -2.23 -5.42 -22.10
C THR A 238 -0.83 -5.14 -21.56
N PRO A 239 -0.55 -5.39 -20.25
CA PRO A 239 0.73 -5.07 -19.63
C PRO A 239 1.92 -5.81 -20.25
N LEU A 240 1.74 -7.09 -20.58
CA LEU A 240 2.77 -7.94 -21.20
C LEU A 240 2.24 -8.58 -22.48
N PRO A 241 3.11 -8.89 -23.46
CA PRO A 241 2.75 -9.68 -24.62
C PRO A 241 2.34 -11.11 -24.24
N SER A 242 1.47 -11.72 -25.05
CA SER A 242 1.05 -13.12 -24.88
C SER A 242 2.23 -14.09 -24.89
N GLU A 243 3.23 -13.83 -25.75
CA GLU A 243 4.38 -14.73 -25.98
C GLU A 243 5.58 -14.47 -25.06
N PHE A 244 5.56 -13.41 -24.24
CA PHE A 244 6.68 -13.08 -23.35
C PHE A 244 7.09 -14.28 -22.48
N LYS A 245 8.37 -14.49 -22.21
CA LYS A 245 8.79 -15.54 -21.27
C LYS A 245 9.85 -14.95 -20.37
N LEU A 246 9.70 -15.16 -19.06
CA LEU A 246 10.73 -14.74 -18.13
C LEU A 246 11.87 -15.76 -18.16
N ILE A 247 12.89 -15.46 -18.95
CA ILE A 247 14.13 -16.23 -19.05
C ILE A 247 15.23 -15.37 -18.45
N LYS A 248 15.87 -15.81 -17.36
CA LYS A 248 16.99 -15.06 -16.79
C LYS A 248 18.19 -15.12 -17.74
N ALA A 249 18.87 -13.99 -17.89
CA ALA A 249 20.14 -13.91 -18.59
C ALA A 249 21.19 -14.78 -17.88
N ALA A 250 22.05 -15.43 -18.65
CA ALA A 250 23.28 -15.99 -18.10
C ALA A 250 24.23 -14.86 -17.64
N GLU A 251 25.28 -15.22 -16.91
CA GLU A 251 26.31 -14.25 -16.54
C GLU A 251 26.94 -13.64 -17.80
N GLY A 252 26.94 -12.31 -17.90
CA GLY A 252 27.47 -11.57 -19.05
C GLY A 252 26.48 -11.36 -20.22
N GLU A 253 25.26 -11.89 -20.15
CA GLU A 253 24.22 -11.68 -21.18
C GLU A 253 23.24 -10.55 -20.86
N GLY A 254 23.37 -9.94 -19.68
CA GLY A 254 22.55 -8.79 -19.30
C GLY A 254 22.97 -7.50 -19.99
N VAL A 255 22.11 -6.50 -19.90
CA VAL A 255 22.39 -5.14 -20.39
C VAL A 255 23.50 -4.47 -19.57
N GLU A 256 24.06 -3.40 -20.15
CA GLU A 256 25.09 -2.58 -19.52
C GLU A 256 24.61 -1.92 -18.21
N SER A 257 25.58 -1.53 -17.36
CA SER A 257 25.28 -1.02 -16.01
C SER A 257 24.37 0.21 -15.96
N GLU A 258 24.39 1.06 -16.98
CA GLU A 258 23.54 2.24 -17.06
C GLU A 258 22.09 1.86 -17.40
N ASP A 259 21.89 1.00 -18.39
CA ASP A 259 20.56 0.48 -18.75
C ASP A 259 19.96 -0.34 -17.60
N GLN A 260 20.79 -1.08 -16.88
CA GLN A 260 20.38 -1.78 -15.67
C GLN A 260 19.86 -0.80 -14.61
N ARG A 261 20.55 0.33 -14.38
CA ARG A 261 20.08 1.38 -13.43
C ARG A 261 18.76 1.99 -13.89
N GLN A 262 18.60 2.25 -15.19
CA GLN A 262 17.35 2.76 -15.75
C GLN A 262 16.20 1.75 -15.57
N PHE A 263 16.45 0.47 -15.84
CA PHE A 263 15.51 -0.62 -15.62
C PHE A 263 15.09 -0.72 -14.15
N GLN A 264 16.04 -0.69 -13.22
CA GLN A 264 15.76 -0.69 -11.77
C GLN A 264 14.89 0.50 -11.36
N SER A 265 15.21 1.70 -11.87
CA SER A 265 14.42 2.91 -11.61
C SER A 265 13.00 2.80 -12.17
N MET A 266 12.85 2.19 -13.35
CA MET A 266 11.55 2.02 -14.02
C MET A 266 10.69 0.99 -13.29
N VAL A 267 11.24 -0.18 -12.95
CA VAL A 267 10.55 -1.21 -12.17
C VAL A 267 10.15 -0.68 -10.79
N GLY A 268 11.01 0.09 -10.13
CA GLY A 268 10.69 0.75 -8.86
C GLY A 268 9.50 1.71 -8.98
N SER A 269 9.44 2.46 -10.08
CA SER A 269 8.32 3.36 -10.38
C SER A 269 7.02 2.59 -10.70
N LEU A 270 7.11 1.53 -11.50
CA LEU A 270 5.98 0.66 -11.80
C LEU A 270 5.42 -0.05 -10.56
N LEU A 271 6.29 -0.45 -9.62
CA LEU A 271 5.90 -1.01 -8.33
C LEU A 271 5.02 -0.04 -7.54
N TYR A 272 5.31 1.26 -7.58
CA TYR A 272 4.49 2.27 -6.93
C TYR A 272 3.05 2.26 -7.48
N ALA A 273 2.89 2.32 -8.80
CA ALA A 273 1.57 2.24 -9.43
C ALA A 273 0.86 0.91 -9.09
N ALA A 274 1.58 -0.21 -9.18
CA ALA A 274 1.07 -1.56 -8.95
C ALA A 274 0.55 -1.77 -7.52
N VAL A 275 1.22 -1.18 -6.53
CA VAL A 275 0.86 -1.33 -5.12
C VAL A 275 -0.29 -0.42 -4.71
N HIS A 276 -0.41 0.76 -5.32
CA HIS A 276 -1.34 1.78 -4.87
C HIS A 276 -2.70 1.75 -5.60
N THR A 277 -2.70 1.77 -6.94
CA THR A 277 -3.93 1.95 -7.73
C THR A 277 -4.10 1.01 -8.93
N ARG A 278 -3.06 0.28 -9.33
CA ARG A 278 -3.03 -0.55 -10.55
C ARG A 278 -2.80 -2.04 -10.27
N PRO A 279 -3.76 -2.73 -9.62
CA PRO A 279 -3.63 -4.17 -9.38
C PRO A 279 -3.42 -4.98 -10.67
N ASP A 280 -3.95 -4.50 -11.80
CA ASP A 280 -3.87 -5.09 -13.14
C ASP A 280 -2.45 -5.25 -13.69
N ILE A 281 -1.46 -4.49 -13.19
CA ILE A 281 -0.05 -4.65 -13.59
C ILE A 281 0.77 -5.46 -12.58
N SER A 282 0.18 -5.90 -11.46
CA SER A 282 0.93 -6.54 -10.36
C SER A 282 1.69 -7.79 -10.80
N PHE A 283 1.07 -8.63 -11.64
CA PHE A 283 1.74 -9.80 -12.19
C PHE A 283 2.95 -9.40 -13.06
N ALA A 284 2.74 -8.47 -13.99
CA ALA A 284 3.76 -8.03 -14.93
C ALA A 284 4.99 -7.45 -14.24
N VAL A 285 4.76 -6.51 -13.32
CA VAL A 285 5.81 -5.89 -12.52
C VAL A 285 6.47 -6.94 -11.61
N GLY A 286 5.69 -7.89 -11.07
CA GLY A 286 6.20 -9.00 -10.29
C GLY A 286 7.13 -9.95 -11.06
N GLN A 287 6.98 -10.10 -12.37
CA GLN A 287 7.93 -10.83 -13.22
C GLN A 287 9.21 -10.01 -13.44
N LEU A 288 9.08 -8.74 -13.81
CA LEU A 288 10.22 -7.84 -14.10
C LEU A 288 11.08 -7.59 -12.85
N ALA A 289 10.47 -7.50 -11.67
CA ALA A 289 11.16 -7.35 -10.40
C ALA A 289 12.14 -8.50 -10.08
N ARG A 290 11.98 -9.68 -10.71
CA ARG A 290 12.84 -10.84 -10.48
C ARG A 290 14.17 -10.77 -11.22
N VAL A 291 14.27 -9.90 -12.21
CA VAL A 291 15.43 -9.77 -13.11
C VAL A 291 16.15 -8.42 -12.99
N VAL A 292 15.81 -7.61 -11.98
CA VAL A 292 16.41 -6.29 -11.72
C VAL A 292 17.94 -6.29 -11.53
N GLN A 293 18.53 -7.44 -11.22
CA GLN A 293 19.98 -7.59 -11.05
C GLN A 293 20.73 -7.88 -12.35
N ASN A 294 20.06 -8.42 -13.37
CA ASN A 294 20.69 -8.76 -14.65
C ASN A 294 19.63 -8.84 -15.77
N PRO A 295 19.01 -7.69 -16.15
CA PRO A 295 17.93 -7.69 -17.13
C PRO A 295 18.48 -7.82 -18.57
N THR A 296 17.72 -8.44 -19.48
CA THR A 296 18.00 -8.46 -20.93
C THR A 296 17.32 -7.30 -21.66
N GLU A 297 17.72 -7.02 -22.91
CA GLU A 297 17.04 -6.03 -23.75
C GLU A 297 15.54 -6.31 -23.92
N GLU A 298 15.15 -7.59 -24.09
CA GLU A 298 13.74 -8.00 -24.17
C GLU A 298 12.97 -7.61 -22.89
N GLN A 299 13.60 -7.77 -21.73
CA GLN A 299 13.00 -7.45 -20.44
C GLN A 299 12.91 -5.93 -20.23
N CYS A 300 13.91 -5.16 -20.68
CA CYS A 300 13.85 -3.71 -20.72
C CYS A 300 12.68 -3.23 -21.59
N GLY A 301 12.55 -3.75 -22.81
CA GLY A 301 11.42 -3.45 -23.69
C GLY A 301 10.07 -3.85 -23.09
N ALA A 302 10.01 -4.95 -22.33
CA ALA A 302 8.81 -5.35 -21.60
C ALA A 302 8.46 -4.37 -20.46
N ALA A 303 9.44 -3.81 -19.74
CA ALA A 303 9.19 -2.79 -18.73
C ALA A 303 8.65 -1.49 -19.34
N GLU A 304 9.24 -1.03 -20.45
CA GLU A 304 8.73 0.11 -21.20
C GLU A 304 7.31 -0.13 -21.70
N ARG A 305 7.00 -1.35 -22.18
CA ARG A 305 5.64 -1.73 -22.57
C ARG A 305 4.64 -1.55 -21.43
N VAL A 306 5.00 -1.91 -20.20
CA VAL A 306 4.10 -1.69 -19.05
C VAL A 306 3.86 -0.19 -18.84
N VAL A 307 4.87 0.66 -19.00
CA VAL A 307 4.69 2.12 -18.94
C VAL A 307 3.75 2.61 -20.05
N ARG A 308 3.91 2.13 -21.29
CA ARG A 308 3.01 2.45 -22.42
C ARG A 308 1.57 2.00 -22.17
N TYR A 309 1.38 0.82 -21.58
CA TYR A 309 0.07 0.32 -21.16
C TYR A 309 -0.57 1.25 -20.11
N LEU A 310 0.19 1.65 -19.08
CA LEU A 310 -0.29 2.62 -18.09
C LEU A 310 -0.66 3.95 -18.75
N LYS A 311 0.17 4.44 -19.68
CA LYS A 311 -0.04 5.71 -20.39
C LYS A 311 -1.25 5.69 -21.33
N SER A 312 -1.58 4.53 -21.89
CA SER A 312 -2.81 4.33 -22.67
C SER A 312 -4.07 4.50 -21.80
N TYR A 313 -3.96 4.19 -20.50
CA TYR A 313 -5.07 4.24 -19.55
C TYR A 313 -4.67 4.92 -18.22
N PRO A 314 -4.34 6.22 -18.23
CA PRO A 314 -3.72 6.89 -17.08
C PRO A 314 -4.69 7.09 -15.92
N THR A 315 -5.99 7.23 -16.20
CA THR A 315 -7.04 7.43 -15.18
C THR A 315 -7.66 6.12 -14.70
N VAL A 316 -7.26 4.97 -15.26
CA VAL A 316 -7.67 3.67 -14.73
C VAL A 316 -7.15 3.52 -13.31
N GLY A 317 -8.02 3.13 -12.41
CA GLY A 317 -7.73 3.01 -11.00
C GLY A 317 -8.82 2.27 -10.24
N VAL A 318 -8.71 2.28 -8.92
CA VAL A 318 -9.61 1.57 -8.03
C VAL A 318 -10.86 2.41 -7.76
N GLN A 319 -12.05 1.81 -7.85
CA GLN A 319 -13.30 2.48 -7.51
C GLN A 319 -14.08 1.74 -6.42
N TYR A 320 -14.66 2.50 -5.50
CA TYR A 320 -15.56 2.04 -4.45
C TYR A 320 -16.93 2.68 -4.63
N SER A 321 -17.99 1.95 -4.31
CA SER A 321 -19.36 2.45 -4.31
C SER A 321 -20.23 1.77 -3.26
N ALA A 322 -21.13 2.53 -2.65
CA ALA A 322 -22.21 2.03 -1.80
C ALA A 322 -23.13 1.03 -2.52
N SER A 323 -23.24 1.12 -3.85
CA SER A 323 -24.11 0.27 -4.68
C SER A 323 -23.46 -1.05 -5.14
N ALA A 324 -22.13 -1.16 -5.06
CA ALA A 324 -21.36 -2.25 -5.66
C ALA A 324 -20.78 -3.22 -4.61
N GLN A 325 -21.49 -3.53 -3.53
CA GLN A 325 -20.87 -4.14 -2.34
C GLN A 325 -20.36 -5.59 -2.52
N LEU A 326 -20.94 -6.39 -3.44
CA LEU A 326 -20.58 -7.79 -3.65
C LEU A 326 -20.77 -8.26 -5.09
N SER A 327 -20.10 -9.35 -5.44
CA SER A 327 -20.43 -10.15 -6.63
C SER A 327 -21.85 -10.74 -6.49
N GLN A 328 -22.51 -11.01 -7.62
CA GLN A 328 -23.84 -11.63 -7.63
C GLN A 328 -23.89 -12.92 -6.80
N LYS A 329 -22.83 -13.72 -6.85
CA LYS A 329 -22.69 -14.94 -6.05
C LYS A 329 -22.50 -14.65 -4.55
N GLY A 330 -21.79 -13.58 -4.19
CA GLY A 330 -21.70 -13.14 -2.79
C GLY A 330 -23.06 -12.70 -2.23
N ILE A 331 -23.89 -12.07 -3.06
CA ILE A 331 -25.27 -11.69 -2.71
C ILE A 331 -26.13 -12.95 -2.50
N GLU A 332 -26.03 -13.95 -3.38
CA GLU A 332 -26.75 -15.23 -3.25
C GLU A 332 -26.39 -15.95 -1.95
N VAL A 333 -25.10 -16.08 -1.65
CA VAL A 333 -24.62 -16.74 -0.42
C VAL A 333 -25.12 -16.05 0.84
N LEU A 334 -25.16 -14.71 0.86
CA LEU A 334 -25.70 -13.98 2.01
C LEU A 334 -27.21 -14.18 2.16
N LYS A 335 -27.96 -14.16 1.05
CA LYS A 335 -29.40 -14.43 1.07
C LYS A 335 -29.72 -15.84 1.58
N GLU A 336 -28.97 -16.86 1.15
CA GLU A 336 -29.11 -18.23 1.63
C GLU A 336 -28.88 -18.36 3.14
N LYS A 337 -28.01 -17.52 3.71
CA LYS A 337 -27.73 -17.48 5.15
C LYS A 337 -28.68 -16.57 5.94
N GLY A 338 -29.72 -16.03 5.31
CA GLY A 338 -30.69 -15.14 5.94
C GLY A 338 -30.13 -13.74 6.24
N GLU A 339 -29.00 -13.37 5.64
CA GLU A 339 -28.38 -12.06 5.82
C GLU A 339 -28.82 -11.08 4.72
N GLN A 340 -29.33 -9.93 5.14
CA GLN A 340 -29.60 -8.82 4.24
C GLN A 340 -28.41 -7.84 4.23
N LEU A 341 -27.97 -7.45 3.03
CA LEU A 341 -27.15 -6.26 2.84
C LEU A 341 -28.09 -5.05 2.89
N GLY A 342 -28.11 -4.37 4.02
CA GLY A 342 -28.73 -3.05 4.10
C GLY A 342 -27.90 -2.01 3.35
N GLU A 343 -28.54 -0.91 2.96
CA GLU A 343 -27.86 0.25 2.42
C GLU A 343 -26.77 0.73 3.41
N GLY A 344 -25.56 1.00 2.92
CA GLY A 344 -24.45 1.44 3.76
C GLY A 344 -23.79 0.36 4.65
N LYS A 345 -24.03 -0.95 4.40
CA LYS A 345 -23.29 -2.04 5.05
C LYS A 345 -21.90 -2.19 4.42
N VAL A 346 -20.85 -2.19 5.24
CA VAL A 346 -19.48 -2.46 4.80
C VAL A 346 -19.25 -3.96 4.83
N PHE A 347 -18.83 -4.54 3.71
CA PHE A 347 -18.66 -5.99 3.59
C PHE A 347 -17.36 -6.34 2.86
N LEU A 348 -16.56 -7.21 3.47
CA LEU A 348 -15.34 -7.78 2.90
C LEU A 348 -15.64 -9.08 2.16
N SER A 349 -15.07 -9.23 0.98
CA SER A 349 -14.94 -10.51 0.28
C SER A 349 -13.53 -10.67 -0.28
N CYS A 350 -13.14 -11.87 -0.66
CA CYS A 350 -11.82 -12.10 -1.27
C CYS A 350 -11.90 -13.14 -2.38
N PHE A 351 -11.09 -12.95 -3.41
CA PHE A 351 -10.84 -13.92 -4.47
C PHE A 351 -9.39 -14.37 -4.40
N ALA A 352 -9.15 -15.66 -4.57
CA ALA A 352 -7.82 -16.26 -4.62
C ALA A 352 -7.69 -17.16 -5.85
N ASP A 353 -6.52 -17.12 -6.48
CA ASP A 353 -6.16 -17.92 -7.67
C ASP A 353 -4.68 -18.29 -7.57
N ALA A 354 -4.28 -19.36 -8.25
CA ALA A 354 -2.88 -19.70 -8.44
C ALA A 354 -2.63 -20.33 -9.82
N THR A 355 -1.46 -20.06 -10.39
CA THR A 355 -0.93 -20.95 -11.42
C THR A 355 -0.36 -22.22 -10.80
N TRP A 356 -0.06 -23.22 -11.62
CA TRP A 356 0.70 -24.39 -11.20
C TRP A 356 1.92 -24.56 -12.10
N ALA A 357 3.09 -24.67 -11.48
CA ALA A 357 4.38 -24.89 -12.15
C ALA A 357 4.63 -23.95 -13.35
N SER A 358 4.20 -22.69 -13.24
CA SER A 358 4.28 -21.73 -14.35
C SER A 358 5.65 -21.08 -14.49
N GLU A 359 6.47 -21.13 -13.44
CA GLU A 359 7.82 -20.58 -13.48
C GLU A 359 8.79 -21.56 -14.13
N HIS A 360 9.45 -21.10 -15.20
CA HIS A 360 10.27 -21.96 -16.06
C HIS A 360 11.50 -22.54 -15.36
N GLU A 361 12.13 -21.79 -14.45
CA GLU A 361 13.38 -22.22 -13.82
C GLU A 361 13.20 -23.29 -12.74
N ASP A 362 12.19 -23.14 -11.88
CA ASP A 362 12.04 -23.97 -10.69
C ASP A 362 10.67 -24.62 -10.55
N SER A 363 9.83 -24.54 -11.59
CA SER A 363 8.48 -25.10 -11.60
C SER A 363 7.63 -24.65 -10.41
N SER A 364 7.92 -23.46 -9.87
CA SER A 364 7.11 -22.88 -8.81
C SER A 364 5.85 -22.24 -9.37
N SER A 365 4.91 -21.99 -8.46
CA SER A 365 3.59 -21.44 -8.77
C SER A 365 3.54 -19.95 -8.44
N VAL A 366 2.68 -19.20 -9.10
CA VAL A 366 2.37 -17.80 -8.74
C VAL A 366 0.99 -17.78 -8.11
N GLY A 367 0.92 -17.38 -6.84
CA GLY A 367 -0.34 -17.21 -6.12
C GLY A 367 -0.76 -15.75 -6.10
N GLY A 368 -2.07 -15.53 -6.19
CA GLY A 368 -2.67 -14.20 -6.14
C GLY A 368 -3.90 -14.17 -5.26
N TYR A 369 -4.17 -13.00 -4.68
CA TYR A 369 -5.45 -12.73 -4.05
C TYR A 369 -5.84 -11.26 -4.22
N ILE A 370 -7.14 -11.01 -4.15
CA ILE A 370 -7.72 -9.67 -4.17
C ILE A 370 -8.89 -9.60 -3.17
N CYS A 371 -8.73 -8.76 -2.15
CA CYS A 371 -9.71 -8.49 -1.11
C CYS A 371 -10.49 -7.23 -1.48
N MET A 372 -11.82 -7.32 -1.40
CA MET A 372 -12.76 -6.33 -1.92
C MET A 372 -13.61 -5.77 -0.79
N VAL A 373 -13.79 -4.45 -0.76
CA VAL A 373 -14.75 -3.73 0.09
C VAL A 373 -15.40 -2.63 -0.74
N GLY A 374 -16.73 -2.50 -0.66
CA GLY A 374 -17.45 -1.49 -1.44
C GLY A 374 -17.27 -1.63 -2.95
N GLY A 375 -17.07 -2.86 -3.44
CA GLY A 375 -16.91 -3.14 -4.88
C GLY A 375 -15.54 -2.89 -5.48
N GLY A 376 -14.60 -2.34 -4.72
CA GLY A 376 -13.22 -2.10 -5.15
C GLY A 376 -12.21 -2.92 -4.33
N PRO A 377 -10.98 -3.10 -4.82
CA PRO A 377 -9.96 -3.84 -4.12
C PRO A 377 -9.28 -2.97 -3.08
N VAL A 378 -9.25 -3.45 -1.84
CA VAL A 378 -8.57 -2.80 -0.72
C VAL A 378 -7.24 -3.44 -0.38
N SER A 379 -7.04 -4.71 -0.72
CA SER A 379 -5.75 -5.40 -0.59
C SER A 379 -5.59 -6.42 -1.70
N TRP A 380 -4.42 -6.51 -2.29
CA TRP A 380 -4.12 -7.50 -3.32
C TRP A 380 -2.67 -7.92 -3.27
N ARG A 381 -2.40 -9.06 -3.92
CA ARG A 381 -1.04 -9.57 -4.05
C ARG A 381 -0.91 -10.43 -5.29
N SER A 382 0.23 -10.30 -5.95
CA SER A 382 0.77 -11.28 -6.90
C SER A 382 2.13 -11.71 -6.37
N LYS A 383 2.35 -13.01 -6.14
CA LYS A 383 3.62 -13.48 -5.60
C LYS A 383 3.94 -14.91 -6.02
N LYS A 384 5.20 -15.13 -6.41
CA LYS A 384 5.82 -16.46 -6.48
C LYS A 384 5.67 -17.17 -5.12
N GLN A 385 5.09 -18.36 -5.14
CA GLN A 385 4.91 -19.18 -3.95
C GLN A 385 6.27 -19.66 -3.45
N SER A 386 6.49 -19.60 -2.14
CA SER A 386 7.76 -19.96 -1.52
C SER A 386 7.98 -21.46 -1.41
N GLU A 387 6.91 -22.25 -1.44
CA GLU A 387 6.96 -23.71 -1.42
C GLU A 387 6.48 -24.22 -2.78
N THR A 388 7.11 -25.28 -3.27
CA THR A 388 6.73 -25.93 -4.53
C THR A 388 5.49 -26.77 -4.32
N ALA A 389 4.39 -26.40 -4.97
CA ALA A 389 3.16 -27.19 -4.99
C ALA A 389 3.31 -28.41 -5.91
N LEU A 390 2.91 -29.60 -5.44
CA LEU A 390 2.97 -30.85 -6.20
C LEU A 390 1.74 -31.06 -7.10
N SER A 391 0.72 -30.23 -6.97
CA SER A 391 -0.46 -30.22 -7.84
C SER A 391 -1.09 -28.83 -7.93
N SER A 392 -1.93 -28.61 -8.93
CA SER A 392 -2.73 -27.37 -9.04
C SER A 392 -3.67 -27.18 -7.85
N VAL A 393 -4.19 -28.26 -7.29
CA VAL A 393 -5.04 -28.22 -6.10
C VAL A 393 -4.26 -27.73 -4.87
N GLU A 394 -2.97 -28.04 -4.76
CA GLU A 394 -2.11 -27.53 -3.69
C GLU A 394 -1.75 -26.05 -3.88
N SER A 395 -1.39 -25.61 -5.10
CA SER A 395 -1.05 -24.21 -5.34
C SER A 395 -2.24 -23.29 -5.08
N GLU A 396 -3.44 -23.71 -5.48
CA GLU A 396 -4.71 -23.02 -5.19
C GLU A 396 -4.99 -22.94 -3.69
N TYR A 397 -4.78 -24.04 -2.97
CA TYR A 397 -4.93 -24.04 -1.52
C TYR A 397 -3.95 -23.06 -0.85
N MET A 398 -2.71 -22.99 -1.33
CA MET A 398 -1.73 -22.03 -0.82
C MET A 398 -2.18 -20.58 -1.05
N ALA A 399 -2.72 -20.26 -2.23
CA ALA A 399 -3.30 -18.94 -2.49
C ALA A 399 -4.45 -18.63 -1.53
N MET A 400 -5.38 -19.56 -1.33
CA MET A 400 -6.46 -19.44 -0.35
C MET A 400 -5.96 -19.24 1.08
N PHE A 401 -4.88 -19.94 1.47
CA PHE A 401 -4.25 -19.75 2.79
C PHE A 401 -3.68 -18.34 2.96
N HIS A 402 -3.02 -17.80 1.94
CA HIS A 402 -2.50 -16.44 1.97
C HIS A 402 -3.62 -15.40 2.01
N ALA A 403 -4.68 -15.59 1.21
CA ALA A 403 -5.88 -14.78 1.23
C ALA A 403 -6.56 -14.77 2.60
N ALA A 404 -6.70 -15.94 3.25
CA ALA A 404 -7.31 -16.05 4.56
C ALA A 404 -6.57 -15.27 5.66
N LYS A 405 -5.24 -15.23 5.62
CA LYS A 405 -4.46 -14.39 6.55
C LYS A 405 -4.77 -12.91 6.38
N GLU A 406 -4.85 -12.46 5.13
CA GLU A 406 -5.21 -11.08 4.81
C GLU A 406 -6.63 -10.74 5.27
N ILE A 407 -7.59 -11.64 5.00
CA ILE A 407 -8.98 -11.51 5.43
C ILE A 407 -9.06 -11.31 6.96
N ILE A 408 -8.32 -12.11 7.75
CA ILE A 408 -8.36 -11.98 9.21
C ILE A 408 -7.83 -10.63 9.66
N TRP A 409 -6.74 -10.14 9.07
CA TRP A 409 -6.21 -8.81 9.40
C TRP A 409 -7.22 -7.71 9.03
N LEU A 410 -7.82 -7.77 7.83
CA LEU A 410 -8.84 -6.81 7.37
C LEU A 410 -10.10 -6.85 8.24
N ARG A 411 -10.54 -8.03 8.69
CA ARG A 411 -11.68 -8.17 9.62
C ARG A 411 -11.41 -7.48 10.96
N ARG A 412 -10.18 -7.58 11.49
CA ARG A 412 -9.78 -6.88 12.72
C ARG A 412 -9.78 -5.36 12.52
N LEU A 413 -9.21 -4.90 11.40
CA LEU A 413 -9.22 -3.46 11.06
C LEU A 413 -10.66 -2.94 10.93
N LEU A 414 -11.51 -3.63 10.16
CA LEU A 414 -12.92 -3.27 9.99
C LEU A 414 -13.67 -3.26 11.33
N LYS A 415 -13.40 -4.23 12.21
CA LYS A 415 -13.97 -4.26 13.57
C LYS A 415 -13.57 -3.02 14.38
N GLU A 416 -12.28 -2.64 14.40
CA GLU A 416 -11.81 -1.48 15.16
C GLU A 416 -12.48 -0.17 14.73
N ILE A 417 -12.78 -0.03 13.43
CA ILE A 417 -13.43 1.16 12.87
C ILE A 417 -14.98 1.08 12.87
N GLY A 418 -15.58 0.13 13.61
CA GLY A 418 -17.03 0.04 13.79
C GLY A 418 -17.79 -0.76 12.72
N HIS A 419 -17.10 -1.55 11.92
CA HIS A 419 -17.66 -2.37 10.84
C HIS A 419 -17.38 -3.86 11.03
N GLU A 420 -17.62 -4.37 12.25
CA GLU A 420 -17.44 -5.78 12.56
C GLU A 420 -18.30 -6.68 11.66
N GLN A 421 -17.65 -7.65 11.02
CA GLN A 421 -18.34 -8.70 10.28
C GLN A 421 -18.55 -9.90 11.21
N THR A 422 -19.80 -10.15 11.60
CA THR A 422 -20.15 -11.30 12.44
C THR A 422 -20.24 -12.60 11.62
N CYS A 423 -20.46 -12.50 10.32
CA CYS A 423 -20.57 -13.62 9.42
C CYS A 423 -19.24 -14.03 8.78
N ALA A 424 -19.23 -15.25 8.23
CA ALA A 424 -18.08 -15.79 7.52
C ALA A 424 -17.78 -14.96 6.26
N THR A 425 -16.53 -14.51 6.12
CA THR A 425 -16.10 -13.78 4.91
C THR A 425 -16.05 -14.73 3.70
N PRO A 426 -16.72 -14.42 2.58
CA PRO A 426 -16.61 -15.18 1.34
C PRO A 426 -15.17 -15.19 0.81
N LEU A 427 -14.62 -16.38 0.60
CA LEU A 427 -13.35 -16.62 -0.07
C LEU A 427 -13.60 -17.39 -1.37
N PHE A 428 -13.59 -16.69 -2.50
CA PHE A 428 -13.86 -17.26 -3.80
C PHE A 428 -12.62 -17.90 -4.43
N SER A 429 -12.77 -19.10 -4.97
CA SER A 429 -11.74 -19.80 -5.77
C SER A 429 -12.44 -20.62 -6.86
N ASP A 430 -11.78 -20.84 -7.99
CA ASP A 430 -12.26 -21.73 -9.05
C ASP A 430 -11.76 -23.18 -8.90
N SER A 431 -11.03 -23.49 -7.83
CA SER A 431 -10.57 -24.84 -7.51
C SER A 431 -11.52 -25.57 -6.57
N LYS A 432 -12.40 -26.41 -7.15
CA LYS A 432 -13.26 -27.32 -6.36
C LYS A 432 -12.45 -28.25 -5.44
N GLY A 433 -11.27 -28.68 -5.89
CA GLY A 433 -10.37 -29.52 -5.11
C GLY A 433 -9.84 -28.79 -3.88
N ALA A 434 -9.33 -27.56 -4.03
CA ALA A 434 -8.83 -26.77 -2.91
C ALA A 434 -9.94 -26.44 -1.90
N ILE A 435 -11.14 -26.11 -2.38
CA ILE A 435 -12.33 -25.87 -1.55
C ILE A 435 -12.72 -27.13 -0.76
N ALA A 436 -12.73 -28.29 -1.43
CA ALA A 436 -13.04 -29.56 -0.76
C ALA A 436 -12.01 -29.88 0.33
N MET A 437 -10.72 -29.63 0.08
CA MET A 437 -9.66 -29.79 1.09
C MET A 437 -9.85 -28.81 2.27
N ALA A 438 -10.28 -27.58 2.02
CA ALA A 438 -10.47 -26.58 3.06
C ALA A 438 -11.66 -26.92 3.98
N ARG A 439 -12.69 -27.58 3.44
CA ARG A 439 -13.90 -28.00 4.20
C ARG A 439 -13.72 -29.36 4.89
N ASN A 440 -13.19 -30.36 4.20
CA ASN A 440 -13.25 -31.76 4.62
C ASN A 440 -11.95 -32.30 5.24
N ALA A 441 -12.03 -33.38 6.02
CA ALA A 441 -10.86 -34.11 6.56
C ALA A 441 -10.33 -35.12 5.54
N VAL A 442 -10.09 -34.71 4.30
CA VAL A 442 -9.48 -35.64 3.34
C VAL A 442 -7.97 -35.61 3.55
N LEU A 443 -7.50 -36.42 4.50
CA LEU A 443 -6.07 -36.70 4.67
C LEU A 443 -5.66 -37.71 3.60
N HIS A 444 -5.00 -37.24 2.54
CA HIS A 444 -4.11 -38.12 1.77
C HIS A 444 -2.67 -37.90 2.27
N GLY A 445 -1.95 -39.00 2.51
CA GLY A 445 -0.57 -39.00 2.99
C GLY A 445 0.44 -38.31 2.06
N LEU A 446 -0.01 -37.84 0.90
CA LEU A 446 0.74 -37.19 -0.16
C LEU A 446 1.22 -35.78 0.21
N ASN A 447 0.60 -35.15 1.20
CA ASN A 447 0.76 -33.72 1.35
C ASN A 447 1.48 -33.33 2.69
N LYS A 448 2.25 -34.21 3.33
CA LYS A 448 2.86 -33.90 4.67
C LYS A 448 3.63 -32.56 4.75
N HIS A 449 4.20 -32.08 3.64
CA HIS A 449 4.98 -30.86 3.54
C HIS A 449 4.18 -29.55 3.78
N MET A 450 2.87 -29.50 3.50
CA MET A 450 2.03 -28.31 3.75
C MET A 450 1.06 -28.47 4.94
N ARG A 451 1.27 -29.48 5.79
CA ARG A 451 0.35 -29.86 6.87
C ARG A 451 -0.10 -28.69 7.76
N ILE A 452 0.81 -27.77 8.11
CA ILE A 452 0.49 -26.61 8.97
C ILE A 452 -0.54 -25.69 8.30
N LYS A 453 -0.30 -25.33 7.03
CA LYS A 453 -1.19 -24.43 6.27
C LYS A 453 -2.59 -25.02 6.13
N TRP A 454 -2.68 -26.34 5.95
CA TRP A 454 -3.97 -27.01 5.87
C TRP A 454 -4.75 -26.96 7.15
N HIS A 455 -4.15 -27.43 8.24
CA HIS A 455 -4.84 -27.42 9.52
C HIS A 455 -5.26 -26.01 9.92
N TRP A 456 -4.42 -25.01 9.63
CA TRP A 456 -4.75 -23.62 9.91
C TRP A 456 -5.95 -23.13 9.10
N LEU A 457 -5.90 -23.17 7.77
CA LEU A 457 -7.01 -22.65 6.94
C LEU A 457 -8.31 -23.39 7.24
N ARG A 458 -8.25 -24.71 7.39
CA ARG A 458 -9.41 -25.54 7.72
C ARG A 458 -9.98 -25.22 9.09
N LYS A 459 -9.14 -24.92 10.08
CA LYS A 459 -9.59 -24.47 11.41
C LYS A 459 -10.40 -23.18 11.28
N GLU A 460 -9.91 -22.21 10.51
CA GLU A 460 -10.62 -20.96 10.27
C GLU A 460 -11.95 -21.14 9.53
N VAL A 461 -12.02 -22.06 8.57
CA VAL A 461 -13.28 -22.45 7.92
C VAL A 461 -14.26 -23.05 8.93
N LYS A 462 -13.80 -23.98 9.78
CA LYS A 462 -14.64 -24.61 10.80
C LYS A 462 -15.12 -23.64 11.89
N LEU A 463 -14.32 -22.63 12.21
CA LEU A 463 -14.70 -21.56 13.14
C LEU A 463 -15.74 -20.60 12.54
N GLY A 464 -16.03 -20.70 11.24
CA GLY A 464 -16.91 -19.77 10.55
C GLY A 464 -16.27 -18.41 10.29
N THR A 465 -14.95 -18.28 10.38
CA THR A 465 -14.23 -17.03 10.08
C THR A 465 -14.35 -16.70 8.58
N LEU A 466 -14.28 -17.72 7.72
CA LEU A 466 -14.30 -17.60 6.27
C LEU A 466 -15.04 -18.76 5.62
N ASP A 467 -15.66 -18.51 4.46
CA ASP A 467 -16.41 -19.50 3.69
C ASP A 467 -15.85 -19.64 2.27
N PRO A 468 -15.13 -20.74 1.98
CA PRO A 468 -14.63 -21.03 0.65
C PRO A 468 -15.77 -21.31 -0.33
N ILE A 469 -15.93 -20.50 -1.37
CA ILE A 469 -17.03 -20.59 -2.34
C ILE A 469 -16.47 -20.75 -3.75
N TYR A 470 -17.01 -21.72 -4.49
CA TYR A 470 -16.61 -21.94 -5.87
C TYR A 470 -17.07 -20.79 -6.78
N VAL A 471 -16.22 -20.30 -7.66
CA VAL A 471 -16.60 -19.43 -8.80
C VAL A 471 -16.12 -20.04 -10.11
N LYS A 472 -16.73 -19.67 -11.23
CA LYS A 472 -16.19 -20.06 -12.54
C LYS A 472 -14.93 -19.24 -12.82
N THR A 473 -13.97 -19.77 -13.57
CA THR A 473 -12.75 -19.04 -13.98
C THR A 473 -13.07 -17.72 -14.69
N GLN A 474 -14.13 -17.65 -15.50
CA GLN A 474 -14.54 -16.39 -16.14
C GLN A 474 -15.03 -15.33 -15.13
N GLN A 475 -15.31 -15.74 -13.89
CA GLN A 475 -15.74 -14.92 -12.77
C GLN A 475 -14.63 -14.75 -11.71
N GLN A 476 -13.37 -15.01 -12.08
CA GLN A 476 -12.20 -14.95 -11.20
C GLN A 476 -11.39 -13.67 -11.47
N PRO A 477 -11.60 -12.56 -10.73
CA PRO A 477 -10.82 -11.34 -10.91
C PRO A 477 -9.36 -11.52 -10.51
N ALA A 478 -9.01 -12.54 -9.71
CA ALA A 478 -7.62 -12.79 -9.32
C ALA A 478 -6.73 -13.34 -10.45
N ASP A 479 -7.30 -13.76 -11.59
CA ASP A 479 -6.56 -14.36 -12.72
C ASP A 479 -5.44 -13.43 -13.23
N PHE A 480 -5.71 -12.14 -13.39
CA PHE A 480 -4.72 -11.15 -13.85
C PHE A 480 -3.55 -10.92 -12.86
N LEU A 481 -3.63 -11.48 -11.64
CA LEU A 481 -2.56 -11.45 -10.64
C LEU A 481 -1.65 -12.66 -10.72
N THR A 482 -2.05 -13.72 -11.41
CA THR A 482 -1.32 -15.00 -11.41
C THR A 482 -0.75 -15.35 -12.77
N LYS A 483 -1.37 -14.85 -13.84
CA LYS A 483 -0.97 -15.13 -15.22
C LYS A 483 -1.21 -13.93 -16.12
N ARG A 484 -0.54 -13.97 -17.28
CA ARG A 484 -0.83 -13.05 -18.38
C ARG A 484 -2.12 -13.47 -19.06
N LEU A 485 -2.88 -12.48 -19.48
CA LEU A 485 -4.16 -12.65 -20.12
C LEU A 485 -4.18 -11.92 -21.46
N ALA A 486 -4.95 -12.47 -22.40
CA ALA A 486 -5.35 -11.72 -23.58
C ALA A 486 -6.21 -10.51 -23.18
N GLU A 487 -6.42 -9.58 -24.10
CA GLU A 487 -7.10 -8.31 -23.86
C GLU A 487 -8.49 -8.48 -23.20
N GLU A 488 -9.39 -9.28 -23.78
CA GLU A 488 -10.75 -9.43 -23.24
C GLU A 488 -10.75 -10.01 -21.81
N PRO A 489 -10.05 -11.14 -21.52
CA PRO A 489 -9.99 -11.65 -20.16
C PRO A 489 -9.31 -10.70 -19.17
N HIS A 490 -8.28 -9.96 -19.60
CA HIS A 490 -7.60 -8.96 -18.78
C HIS A 490 -8.55 -7.87 -18.31
N TRP A 491 -9.27 -7.25 -19.25
CA TRP A 491 -10.23 -6.20 -18.93
C TRP A 491 -11.48 -6.71 -18.22
N ARG A 492 -11.88 -7.97 -18.47
CA ARG A 492 -12.93 -8.62 -17.67
C ARG A 492 -12.50 -8.74 -16.20
N CYS A 493 -11.29 -9.20 -15.93
CA CYS A 493 -10.76 -9.27 -14.56
C CYS A 493 -10.69 -7.89 -13.91
N ALA A 494 -10.16 -6.89 -14.62
CA ALA A 494 -10.08 -5.51 -14.13
C ALA A 494 -11.46 -4.93 -13.75
N ARG A 495 -12.47 -5.09 -14.61
CA ARG A 495 -13.85 -4.64 -14.31
C ARG A 495 -14.43 -5.37 -13.10
N MET A 496 -14.26 -6.69 -13.01
CA MET A 496 -14.71 -7.48 -11.87
C MET A 496 -13.99 -7.12 -10.57
N ALA A 497 -12.72 -6.72 -10.66
CA ALA A 497 -11.92 -6.22 -9.57
C ALA A 497 -12.28 -4.77 -9.17
N GLY A 498 -13.31 -4.15 -9.76
CA GLY A 498 -13.72 -2.79 -9.41
C GLY A 498 -12.78 -1.71 -9.95
N MET A 499 -12.06 -1.97 -11.04
CA MET A 499 -11.27 -0.95 -11.72
C MET A 499 -12.15 -0.13 -12.67
N SER A 500 -12.05 1.20 -12.56
CA SER A 500 -12.82 2.14 -13.37
C SER A 500 -12.08 2.47 -14.67
N LEU A 501 -12.77 2.33 -15.81
CA LEU A 501 -12.20 2.51 -17.15
C LEU A 501 -12.48 3.87 -17.79
N ASN A 502 -13.32 4.69 -17.15
CA ASN A 502 -13.73 6.01 -17.64
C ASN A 502 -13.09 7.11 -16.80
#